data_AF-A0A0K2ZY50-F1
#
_entry.id   AF-A0A0K2ZY50-F1
#
_cell.length_a   1.000
_cell.length_b   1.000
_cell.length_c   1.000
_cell.angle_alpha   90.00
_cell.angle_beta   90.00
_cell.angle_gamma   90.00
#
_symmetry.space_group_name_H-M   'P 1'
#
loop_
_entity.id
_entity.type
_entity.pdbx_description
1 polymer ?
#
loop_
_entity_poly.entity_id
_entity_poly.type
_entity_poly.pdbx_seq_one_letter_code
_entity_poly.pdbx_strand_id
1 'polypeptide(L)' 'MLGGGDLLHLQAGDVGARPILVTGRPLREPVVRHGPFVMNTREELMQAFVDFQEGRF' A
#
# COMPACT_ATOMS: atom_id res chain seq x y z
N MET A 1 -5.07 6.49 -7.98
CA MET A 1 -4.28 7.31 -8.92
C MET A 1 -4.96 8.63 -9.10
N LEU A 2 -4.24 9.74 -9.09
CA LEU A 2 -4.73 10.98 -9.70
C LEU A 2 -5.10 10.63 -11.15
N GLY A 3 -6.31 10.97 -11.59
CA GLY A 3 -7.00 10.39 -12.75
C GLY A 3 -6.39 10.69 -14.12
N GLY A 4 -5.14 10.28 -14.35
CA GLY A 4 -4.45 10.38 -15.64
C GLY A 4 -3.97 11.77 -16.03
N GLY A 5 -4.21 12.80 -15.21
CA GLY A 5 -3.70 14.15 -15.44
C GLY A 5 -2.30 14.36 -14.87
N ASP A 6 -1.50 15.17 -15.56
CA ASP A 6 -0.11 15.49 -15.17
C ASP A 6 0.00 16.53 -14.04
N LEU A 7 -1.13 17.17 -13.70
CA LEU A 7 -1.18 18.32 -12.80
C LEU A 7 -2.19 18.10 -11.68
N LEU A 8 -1.75 18.31 -10.45
CA LEU A 8 -2.59 18.34 -9.25
C LEU A 8 -2.69 19.79 -8.77
N HIS A 9 -3.91 20.34 -8.75
CA HIS A 9 -4.18 21.63 -8.14
C HIS A 9 -4.68 21.43 -6.70
N LEU A 10 -4.02 22.07 -5.73
CA LEU A 10 -4.43 22.08 -4.32
C LEU A 10 -4.60 23.52 -3.86
N GLN A 11 -5.77 23.83 -3.28
CA GLN A 11 -6.06 25.12 -2.67
C GLN A 11 -6.50 24.90 -1.23
N ALA A 12 -5.83 25.56 -0.28
CA ALA A 12 -6.25 25.57 1.11
C ALA A 12 -7.19 26.76 1.38
N GLY A 13 -8.12 26.59 2.32
CA GLY A 13 -8.93 27.70 2.85
C GLY A 13 -8.19 28.52 3.91
N ASP A 14 -8.91 29.42 4.58
CA ASP A 14 -8.35 30.45 5.49
C ASP A 14 -7.50 29.92 6.65
N VAL A 15 -7.77 28.68 7.09
CA VAL A 15 -7.06 28.02 8.20
C VAL A 15 -5.85 27.20 7.73
N GLY A 16 -5.63 27.11 6.41
CA GLY A 16 -4.54 26.34 5.80
C GLY A 16 -4.77 24.83 5.77
N ALA A 17 -3.81 24.09 5.20
CA ALA A 17 -3.82 22.63 5.12
C ALA A 17 -2.40 22.05 5.26
N ARG A 18 -2.30 20.79 5.68
CA ARG A 18 -1.05 20.01 5.76
C ARG A 18 -1.20 18.67 5.02
N PRO A 19 -1.21 18.68 3.68
CA PRO A 19 -1.40 17.46 2.90
C PRO A 19 -0.12 16.62 2.84
N ILE A 20 -0.29 15.30 2.74
CA ILE A 20 0.76 14.38 2.29
C ILE A 20 0.28 13.80 0.97
N LEU A 21 1.08 13.98 -0.09
CA LEU A 21 0.84 13.36 -1.38
C LEU A 21 1.77 12.16 -1.55
N VAL A 22 1.19 10.98 -1.76
CA VAL A 22 1.94 9.76 -2.07
C VAL A 22 1.53 9.26 -3.45
N THR A 23 2.50 9.09 -4.33
CA THR A 23 2.31 8.59 -5.70
C THR A 23 3.25 7.42 -5.95
N GLY A 24 2.81 6.47 -6.76
CA GLY A 24 3.64 5.34 -7.16
C GLY A 24 3.16 4.72 -8.47
N ARG A 25 4.09 4.12 -9.21
CA ARG A 25 3.75 3.28 -10.36
C ARG A 25 3.10 1.98 -9.83
N PRO A 26 2.00 1.50 -10.42
CA PRO A 26 1.44 0.21 -10.03
C PRO A 26 2.45 -0.89 -10.29
N LEU A 27 2.63 -1.78 -9.30
CA LEU A 27 3.45 -2.98 -9.47
C LEU A 27 2.83 -3.96 -10.47
N ARG A 28 1.49 -3.96 -10.59
CA ARG A 28 0.73 -4.91 -11.44
C ARG A 28 0.98 -6.37 -11.10
N GLU A 29 1.29 -6.64 -9.84
CA GLU A 29 1.43 -7.98 -9.32
C GLU A 29 0.15 -8.38 -8.58
N PRO A 30 -0.14 -9.69 -8.47
CA PRO A 30 -1.19 -10.17 -7.60
C PRO A 30 -0.92 -9.70 -6.16
N VAL A 31 -1.99 -9.33 -5.46
CA VAL A 31 -1.94 -8.90 -4.05
C VAL A 31 -2.83 -9.82 -3.25
N VAL A 32 -2.22 -10.60 -2.36
CA VAL A 32 -2.88 -11.46 -1.39
C VAL A 32 -2.58 -10.91 0.00
N ARG A 33 -3.61 -10.62 0.79
CA ARG A 33 -3.47 -10.00 2.11
C ARG A 33 -4.30 -10.74 3.15
N HIS A 34 -3.69 -11.01 4.31
CA HIS A 34 -4.40 -11.45 5.50
C HIS A 34 -3.68 -10.96 6.76
N GLY A 35 -4.42 -10.29 7.64
CA GLY A 35 -3.84 -9.68 8.85
C GLY A 35 -2.70 -8.71 8.53
N PRO A 36 -1.51 -8.85 9.18
CA PRO A 36 -0.36 -7.97 8.97
C PRO A 36 0.47 -8.35 7.73
N PHE A 37 0.12 -9.42 7.01
CA PHE A 37 0.92 -9.93 5.90
C PHE A 37 0.29 -9.62 4.54
N VAL A 38 1.15 -9.24 3.60
CA VAL A 38 0.83 -8.97 2.19
C VAL A 38 1.87 -9.68 1.33
N MET A 39 1.44 -10.58 0.46
CA MET A 39 2.27 -11.39 -0.44
C MET A 39 1.65 -11.44 -1.85
N ASN A 40 2.34 -12.08 -2.80
CA ASN A 40 1.85 -12.23 -4.17
C ASN A 40 1.01 -13.51 -4.36
N THR A 41 1.21 -14.55 -3.57
CA THR A 41 0.45 -15.82 -3.63
C THR A 41 -0.14 -16.23 -2.29
N ARG A 42 -1.07 -17.20 -2.29
CA ARG A 42 -1.66 -17.72 -1.06
C ARG A 42 -0.67 -18.58 -0.29
N GLU A 43 0.17 -19.31 -0.99
CA GLU A 43 1.20 -20.18 -0.45
C GLU A 43 2.24 -19.38 0.34
N GLU A 44 2.74 -18.27 -0.24
CA GLU A 44 3.66 -17.34 0.45
C GLU A 44 3.01 -16.72 1.69
N LEU A 45 1.73 -16.37 1.61
CA LEU A 45 1.00 -15.81 2.75
C LEU A 45 0.90 -16.83 3.90
N MET A 46 0.59 -18.09 3.59
CA MET A 46 0.52 -19.16 4.59
C MET A 46 1.89 -19.44 5.21
N GLN A 47 2.95 -19.41 4.40
CA GLN A 47 4.31 -19.56 4.89
C GLN A 47 4.68 -18.43 5.87
N ALA A 48 4.31 -17.17 5.56
CA ALA A 48 4.55 -16.04 6.44
C ALA A 48 3.86 -16.19 7.81
N PHE A 49 2.66 -16.78 7.85
CA PHE A 49 2.00 -17.12 9.12
C PHE A 49 2.75 -18.17 9.91
N VAL A 50 3.23 -19.23 9.24
CA VAL A 50 3.98 -20.31 9.87
C VAL A 50 5.30 -19.77 10.45
N ASP A 51 6.03 -18.99 9.66
CA ASP A 51 7.28 -18.33 10.11
C ASP A 51 7.05 -17.41 11.32
N PHE A 52 5.94 -16.67 11.34
CA PHE A 52 5.56 -15.83 12.47
C PHE A 52 5.20 -16.64 13.72
N GLN A 53 4.43 -17.72 13.56
CA GLN A 53 4.05 -18.61 14.66
C GLN A 53 5.26 -19.35 15.26
N GLU A 54 6.26 -19.65 14.44
CA GLU A 54 7.48 -20.34 14.85
C GLU A 54 8.59 -19.40 15.33
N GLY A 55 8.32 -18.09 15.39
CA GLY A 55 9.28 -17.09 15.90
C GLY A 55 10.51 -16.91 15.01
N ARG A 56 10.37 -17.12 13.70
CA ARG A 56 11.45 -16.93 12.72
C ARG A 56 11.58 -15.47 12.22
N PHE A 57 10.90 -14.53 12.87
CA PHE A 57 10.94 -13.09 12.62
C PHE A 57 11.24 -12.29 13.88
#